data_AF-A0A550H709-F1
#
_entry.id   AF-A0A550H709-F1
#
_cell.length_a   1.000
_cell.length_b   1.000
_cell.length_c   1.000
_cell.angle_alpha   90.00
_cell.angle_beta   90.00
_cell.angle_gamma   90.00
#
_symmetry.space_group_name_H-M   'P 1'
#
loop_
_entity.id
_entity.type
_entity.pdbx_description
1 polymer ?
#
loop_
_entity_poly.entity_id
_entity_poly.type
_entity_poly.pdbx_seq_one_letter_code
_entity_poly.pdbx_strand_id
1 'polypeptide(L)'
;MLNLSPRQLRILFESMMLGDGWRGRCYGTASKALADNFQELVLKMGYASTITNSKNFNSIYISYQMLQPMQNKGIDHRSWVEYDGMVYCVDVKNHLVYVRRNGKACWSGNSVTALGRYAITQTIEKAEEIGATVIYGDTDSLFLDNPTKDQLRQLIDYSEKKLRVELDIEKEYRFVALSSRKKNYLGVSKDGQVDIKGLTGKKRNTPLFLQEAFMEMIDILSQVRDPDGFTSAKKRILQLARDKLTMLDRREFDVEDLAIRVQLTKNLSAYTKTTPQHVKAATQLQKAGKEVTAGDIIAFVKTTDGVKPVEQATVQDIDVSKYKDLVKSTFEQVLDALGIEWLDTIGMRRLDTFFG
;
A
#
# COMPACT_ATOMS: atom_id res chain seq x y z
N MET A 1 11.43 19.67 -19.77
CA MET A 1 12.06 19.11 -21.00
C MET A 1 13.50 18.64 -20.78
N LEU A 2 13.74 17.72 -19.84
CA LEU A 2 15.06 17.05 -19.71
C LEU A 2 14.84 15.58 -19.38
N ASN A 3 15.14 14.68 -20.33
CA ASN A 3 15.19 13.23 -20.13
C ASN A 3 16.61 12.82 -19.72
N LEU A 4 17.08 13.38 -18.61
CA LEU A 4 18.41 13.12 -18.07
C LEU A 4 18.33 12.15 -16.90
N SER A 5 19.36 11.34 -16.72
CA SER A 5 19.50 10.49 -15.54
C SER A 5 19.63 11.32 -14.25
N PRO A 6 19.31 10.78 -13.07
CA PRO A 6 19.47 11.50 -11.80
C PRO A 6 20.88 12.05 -11.58
N ARG A 7 21.92 11.35 -12.05
CA ARG A 7 23.31 11.81 -11.99
C ARG A 7 23.55 13.04 -12.88
N GLN A 8 23.05 13.02 -14.11
CA GLN A 8 23.20 14.13 -15.05
C GLN A 8 22.43 15.37 -14.58
N LEU A 9 21.23 15.20 -14.04
CA LEU A 9 20.45 16.31 -13.44
C LEU A 9 21.22 16.96 -12.29
N ARG A 10 21.84 16.16 -11.43
CA ARG A 10 22.66 16.66 -10.32
C ARG A 10 23.86 17.46 -10.81
N ILE A 11 24.61 16.92 -11.78
CA ILE A 11 25.78 17.61 -12.36
C ILE A 11 25.38 18.94 -12.99
N LEU A 12 24.29 18.94 -13.76
CA LEU A 12 23.76 20.15 -14.40
C LEU A 12 23.38 21.20 -13.35
N PHE A 13 22.63 20.79 -12.32
CA PHE A 13 22.23 21.69 -11.25
C PHE A 13 23.42 22.27 -10.49
N GLU A 14 24.37 21.43 -10.08
CA GLU A 14 25.58 21.87 -9.36
C GLU A 14 26.39 22.86 -10.22
N SER A 15 26.52 22.59 -11.51
CA SER A 15 27.22 23.46 -12.46
C SER A 15 26.53 24.82 -12.63
N MET A 16 25.20 24.84 -12.75
CA MET A 16 24.43 26.09 -12.82
C MET A 16 24.51 26.89 -11.51
N MET A 17 24.49 26.21 -10.36
CA MET A 17 24.62 26.83 -9.05
C MET A 17 26.03 27.37 -8.77
N LEU A 18 27.08 26.77 -9.33
CA LEU A 18 28.45 27.30 -9.25
C LEU A 18 28.61 28.59 -10.07
N GLY A 19 27.87 28.73 -11.17
CA GLY A 19 27.88 29.93 -12.01
C GLY A 19 27.08 31.09 -11.41
N ASP A 20 25.75 30.96 -11.39
CA ASP A 20 24.84 32.06 -11.01
C ASP A 20 24.11 31.82 -9.67
N GLY A 21 24.56 30.85 -8.90
CA GLY A 21 23.96 30.53 -7.60
C GLY A 21 24.40 31.51 -6.51
N TRP A 22 23.45 31.94 -5.68
CA TRP A 22 23.70 32.78 -4.52
C TRP A 22 23.46 32.00 -3.22
N ARG A 23 24.50 31.94 -2.37
CA ARG A 23 24.51 31.29 -1.04
C ARG A 23 24.01 29.84 -1.06
N GLY A 24 24.15 29.14 -2.19
CA GLY A 24 23.70 27.76 -2.36
C GLY A 24 22.19 27.54 -2.24
N ARG A 25 21.38 28.60 -2.16
CA ARG A 25 19.92 28.53 -1.90
C ARG A 25 19.07 29.34 -2.89
N CYS A 26 19.69 30.14 -3.74
CA CYS A 26 19.01 30.93 -4.74
C CYS A 26 19.75 30.81 -6.08
N TYR A 27 19.01 30.77 -7.18
CA TYR A 27 19.54 30.92 -8.53
C TYR A 27 18.93 32.18 -9.16
N GLY A 28 19.75 33.02 -9.77
CA GLY A 28 19.31 34.28 -10.37
C GLY A 28 19.35 34.22 -11.90
N THR A 29 18.33 34.73 -12.58
CA THR A 29 18.37 34.86 -14.04
C THR A 29 17.44 35.95 -14.57
N ALA A 30 17.89 36.67 -15.60
CA ALA A 30 17.04 37.58 -16.37
C ALA A 30 16.06 36.83 -17.30
N SER A 31 16.35 35.57 -17.64
CA SER A 31 15.51 34.78 -18.56
C SER A 31 14.39 34.06 -17.81
N LYS A 32 13.13 34.40 -18.14
CA LYS A 32 11.95 33.68 -17.63
C LYS A 32 11.98 32.20 -18.03
N ALA A 33 12.35 31.90 -19.28
CA ALA A 33 12.44 30.53 -19.74
C ALA A 33 13.48 29.73 -18.92
N LEU A 34 14.64 30.33 -18.63
CA LEU A 34 15.66 29.69 -17.81
C LEU A 34 15.19 29.50 -16.36
N ALA A 35 14.51 30.49 -15.78
CA ALA A 35 13.91 30.38 -14.46
C ALA A 35 12.91 29.22 -14.37
N ASP A 36 12.04 29.11 -15.37
CA ASP A 36 11.03 28.06 -15.48
C ASP A 36 11.67 26.66 -15.62
N ASN A 37 12.76 26.55 -16.38
CA ASN A 37 13.52 25.31 -16.60
C ASN A 37 14.34 24.92 -15.37
N PHE A 38 14.96 25.88 -14.71
CA PHE A 38 15.71 25.68 -13.48
C PHE A 38 14.78 25.22 -12.34
N GLN A 39 13.56 25.79 -12.23
CA GLN A 39 12.57 25.30 -11.28
C GLN A 39 12.14 23.84 -11.58
N GLU A 40 11.97 23.45 -12.85
CA GLU A 40 11.72 22.05 -13.24
C GLU A 40 12.89 21.13 -12.83
N LEU A 41 14.13 21.57 -13.06
CA LEU A 41 15.33 20.84 -12.67
C LEU A 41 15.37 20.58 -11.16
N VAL A 42 15.12 21.61 -10.35
CA VAL A 42 15.07 21.52 -8.88
C VAL A 42 14.03 20.49 -8.42
N LEU A 43 12.85 20.50 -9.03
CA LEU A 43 11.78 19.54 -8.73
C LEU A 43 12.14 18.10 -9.08
N LYS A 44 12.79 17.89 -10.23
CA LYS A 44 13.23 16.55 -10.66
C LYS A 44 14.30 15.95 -9.75
N MET A 45 15.03 16.78 -9.01
CA MET A 45 15.94 16.32 -7.97
C MET A 45 15.26 16.04 -6.63
N GLY A 46 13.93 16.24 -6.53
CA GLY A 46 13.15 16.03 -5.32
C GLY A 46 13.11 17.23 -4.37
N TYR A 47 13.54 18.42 -4.81
CA TYR A 47 13.49 19.64 -4.00
C TYR A 47 12.30 20.51 -4.40
N ALA A 48 11.91 21.45 -3.53
CA ALA A 48 10.92 22.46 -3.85
C ALA A 48 11.60 23.80 -4.16
N SER A 49 10.95 24.64 -4.98
CA SER A 49 11.42 26.02 -5.18
C SER A 49 10.29 27.00 -5.44
N THR A 50 10.57 28.28 -5.16
CA THR A 50 9.68 29.41 -5.44
C THR A 50 10.41 30.43 -6.31
N ILE A 51 9.78 30.83 -7.41
CA ILE A 51 10.25 31.93 -8.24
C ILE A 51 9.64 33.23 -7.74
N THR A 52 10.46 34.24 -7.48
CA THR A 52 10.03 35.63 -7.32
C THR A 52 10.60 36.48 -8.45
N ASN A 53 9.87 37.50 -8.88
CA ASN A 53 10.32 38.43 -9.90
C ASN A 53 10.44 39.82 -9.28
N SER A 54 11.58 40.48 -9.47
CA SER A 54 11.81 41.86 -9.06
C SER A 54 12.58 42.59 -10.16
N LYS A 55 12.07 43.74 -10.62
CA LYS A 55 12.72 44.61 -11.61
C LYS A 55 13.28 43.85 -12.83
N ASN A 56 12.49 42.96 -13.43
CA ASN A 56 12.87 42.10 -14.56
C ASN A 56 13.95 41.04 -14.29
N PHE A 57 14.20 40.70 -13.02
CA PHE A 57 15.11 39.64 -12.62
C PHE A 57 14.36 38.56 -11.84
N ASN A 58 14.56 37.29 -12.21
CA ASN A 58 13.93 36.15 -11.54
C ASN A 58 14.89 35.57 -10.50
N SER A 59 14.40 35.42 -9.27
CA SER A 59 15.11 34.77 -8.19
C SER A 59 14.40 33.46 -7.84
N ILE A 60 15.10 32.35 -7.95
CA ILE A 60 14.56 31.01 -7.69
C ILE A 60 15.13 30.50 -6.37
N TYR A 61 14.31 30.54 -5.33
CA TYR A 61 14.68 30.09 -3.99
C TYR A 61 14.42 28.61 -3.84
N ILE A 62 15.43 27.86 -3.41
CA ILE A 62 15.41 26.41 -3.28
C ILE A 62 15.20 26.02 -1.81
N SER A 63 14.27 25.12 -1.55
CA SER A 63 14.03 24.52 -0.24
C SER A 63 14.54 23.09 -0.22
N TYR A 64 15.56 22.84 0.61
CA TYR A 64 16.19 21.53 0.81
C TYR A 64 15.61 20.75 2.00
N GLN A 65 14.86 21.41 2.89
CA GLN A 65 14.58 20.91 4.25
C GLN A 65 13.14 20.44 4.48
N MET A 66 12.25 20.54 3.49
CA MET A 66 10.84 20.12 3.64
C MET A 66 10.49 19.02 2.64
N LEU A 67 10.99 17.80 2.92
CA LEU A 67 10.61 16.56 2.22
C LEU A 67 9.41 15.85 2.86
N GLN A 68 8.96 16.34 4.03
CA GLN A 68 7.75 15.83 4.68
C GLN A 68 6.52 16.43 3.97
N PRO A 69 5.54 15.61 3.54
CA PRO A 69 4.30 16.11 2.96
C PRO A 69 3.57 16.97 4.00
N MET A 70 3.55 18.29 3.79
CA MET A 70 2.74 19.19 4.61
C MET A 70 1.32 19.21 4.06
N GLN A 71 0.38 18.74 4.86
CA GLN A 71 -1.03 19.08 4.65
C GLN A 71 -1.19 20.56 5.00
N ASN A 72 -1.74 21.36 4.09
CA ASN A 72 -2.19 22.71 4.44
C ASN A 72 -3.26 22.58 5.54
N LYS A 73 -2.85 22.70 6.81
CA LYS A 73 -3.76 22.85 7.97
C LYS A 73 -4.19 24.31 8.14
N GLY A 74 -4.15 25.08 7.05
CA GLY A 74 -4.48 26.50 7.05
C GLY A 74 -5.99 26.73 7.01
N ILE A 75 -6.38 27.92 7.46
CA ILE A 75 -7.72 28.49 7.36
C ILE A 75 -8.24 28.34 5.92
N ASP A 76 -9.49 27.94 5.76
CA ASP A 76 -10.14 27.81 4.48
C ASP A 76 -10.27 29.20 3.81
N HIS A 77 -9.58 29.39 2.68
CA HIS A 77 -9.61 30.62 1.89
C HIS A 77 -10.48 30.49 0.63
N ARG A 78 -11.39 29.50 0.57
CA ARG A 78 -12.33 29.38 -0.55
C ARG A 78 -13.36 30.50 -0.51
N SER A 79 -13.68 31.06 -1.67
CA SER A 79 -14.73 32.06 -1.85
C SER A 79 -15.64 31.63 -2.99
N TRP A 80 -16.94 31.89 -2.85
CA TRP A 80 -17.87 31.82 -3.98
C TRP A 80 -17.54 32.93 -4.96
N VAL A 81 -17.56 32.60 -6.26
CA VAL A 81 -17.30 33.54 -7.35
C VAL A 81 -18.44 33.36 -8.35
N GLU A 82 -19.15 34.45 -8.66
CA GLU A 82 -20.10 34.47 -9.77
C GLU A 82 -19.31 34.38 -11.08
N TYR A 83 -19.65 33.42 -11.93
CA TYR A 83 -18.91 33.10 -13.14
C TYR A 83 -19.88 32.71 -14.26
N ASP A 84 -19.67 33.28 -15.45
CA ASP A 84 -20.41 32.98 -16.67
C ASP A 84 -19.44 32.44 -17.74
N GLY A 85 -19.39 31.12 -17.88
CA GLY A 85 -18.47 30.40 -18.76
C GLY A 85 -18.33 28.90 -18.43
N MET A 86 -17.52 28.18 -19.20
CA MET A 86 -17.25 26.75 -18.99
C MET A 86 -16.02 26.53 -18.09
N VAL A 87 -16.14 25.68 -17.08
CA VAL A 87 -15.04 25.27 -16.19
C VAL A 87 -14.53 23.89 -16.61
N TYR A 88 -13.21 23.76 -16.81
CA TYR A 88 -12.58 22.53 -17.28
C TYR A 88 -11.72 21.89 -16.19
N CYS A 89 -11.84 20.57 -16.01
CA CYS A 89 -10.96 19.77 -15.15
C CYS A 89 -9.91 19.07 -16.01
N VAL A 90 -8.63 19.19 -15.64
CA VAL A 90 -7.51 18.56 -16.36
C VAL A 90 -7.14 17.23 -15.72
N ASP A 91 -7.00 16.17 -16.51
CA ASP A 91 -6.59 14.84 -16.03
C ASP A 91 -5.34 14.32 -16.78
N VAL A 92 -4.56 13.49 -16.08
CA VAL A 92 -3.37 12.82 -16.60
C VAL A 92 -3.36 11.38 -16.10
N LYS A 93 -2.73 10.45 -16.82
CA LYS A 93 -2.74 9.00 -16.52
C LYS A 93 -2.43 8.63 -15.06
N ASN A 94 -1.66 9.46 -14.37
CA ASN A 94 -1.20 9.20 -13.00
C ASN A 94 -2.01 9.98 -11.95
N HIS A 95 -3.02 10.75 -12.37
CA HIS A 95 -3.87 11.64 -11.56
C HIS A 95 -3.12 12.68 -10.68
N LEU A 96 -1.83 12.87 -10.94
CA LEU A 96 -0.96 13.84 -10.29
C LEU A 96 -0.54 14.89 -11.31
N VAL A 97 -1.02 16.11 -11.13
CA VAL A 97 -0.75 17.24 -12.01
C VAL A 97 0.32 18.12 -11.38
N TYR A 98 1.30 18.52 -12.18
CA TYR A 98 2.25 19.55 -11.80
C TYR A 98 1.58 20.92 -11.95
N VAL A 99 1.42 21.64 -10.85
CA VAL A 99 0.77 22.95 -10.83
C VAL A 99 1.77 24.02 -10.41
N ARG A 100 1.79 25.13 -11.15
CA ARG A 100 2.56 26.32 -10.80
C ARG A 100 1.62 27.51 -10.66
N ARG A 101 1.55 28.11 -9.47
CA ARG A 101 0.72 29.29 -9.20
C ARG A 101 1.59 30.36 -8.51
N ASN A 102 1.65 31.54 -9.10
CA ASN A 102 2.41 32.69 -8.58
C ASN A 102 3.87 32.33 -8.22
N GLY A 103 4.55 31.61 -9.12
CA GLY A 103 5.94 31.18 -8.93
C GLY A 103 6.15 30.00 -7.97
N LYS A 104 5.10 29.56 -7.26
CA LYS A 104 5.12 28.38 -6.39
C LYS A 104 4.75 27.14 -7.19
N ALA A 105 5.55 26.10 -7.07
CA ALA A 105 5.36 24.85 -7.78
C ALA A 105 5.02 23.72 -6.81
N CYS A 106 3.98 22.93 -7.11
CA CYS A 106 3.58 21.77 -6.32
C CYS A 106 3.01 20.64 -7.18
N TRP A 107 3.01 19.44 -6.62
CA TRP A 107 2.20 18.34 -7.11
C TRP A 107 0.80 18.45 -6.50
N SER A 108 -0.23 18.43 -7.35
CA SER A 108 -1.63 18.41 -6.93
C SER A 108 -2.28 17.11 -7.41
N GLY A 109 -3.10 16.51 -6.57
CA GLY A 109 -4.05 15.49 -7.03
C GLY A 109 -5.12 16.14 -7.91
N ASN A 110 -5.76 15.33 -8.76
CA ASN A 110 -6.87 15.78 -9.58
C ASN A 110 -8.12 16.10 -8.73
N SER A 111 -8.98 16.99 -9.22
CA SER A 111 -10.24 17.42 -8.60
C SER A 111 -11.17 16.26 -8.26
N VAL A 112 -11.13 15.16 -9.02
CA VAL A 112 -11.91 13.93 -8.75
C VAL A 112 -11.63 13.40 -7.35
N THR A 113 -10.37 13.39 -6.90
CA THR A 113 -9.99 12.88 -5.57
C THR A 113 -10.40 13.84 -4.44
N ALA A 114 -10.51 15.14 -4.72
CA ALA A 114 -10.99 16.13 -3.77
C ALA A 114 -12.52 16.08 -3.63
N LEU A 115 -13.23 15.95 -4.76
CA LEU A 115 -14.69 15.78 -4.80
C LEU A 115 -15.13 14.46 -4.17
N GLY A 116 -14.43 13.34 -4.46
CA GLY A 116 -14.71 12.06 -3.82
C GLY A 116 -14.51 12.11 -2.30
N ARG A 117 -13.41 12.73 -1.84
CA ARG A 117 -13.20 12.96 -0.39
C ARG A 117 -14.29 13.82 0.23
N TYR A 118 -14.68 14.90 -0.44
CA TYR A 118 -15.78 15.76 0.03
C TYR A 118 -17.09 14.98 0.12
N ALA A 119 -17.45 14.21 -0.91
CA ALA A 119 -18.67 13.41 -0.94
C ALA A 119 -18.70 12.37 0.19
N ILE A 120 -17.59 11.67 0.41
CA ILE A 120 -17.45 10.71 1.52
C ILE A 120 -17.60 11.41 2.87
N THR A 121 -16.90 12.54 3.10
CA THR A 121 -17.02 13.28 4.36
C THR A 121 -18.45 13.76 4.62
N GLN A 122 -19.13 14.32 3.62
CA GLN A 122 -20.53 14.74 3.76
C GLN A 122 -21.48 13.58 4.00
N THR A 123 -21.22 12.42 3.38
CA THR A 123 -22.04 11.21 3.60
C THR A 123 -21.84 10.66 5.02
N ILE A 124 -20.63 10.72 5.57
CA ILE A 124 -20.35 10.36 6.98
C ILE A 124 -21.11 11.29 7.93
N GLU A 125 -21.01 12.61 7.74
CA GLU A 125 -21.74 13.59 8.56
C GLU A 125 -23.25 13.34 8.50
N LYS A 126 -23.78 13.03 7.31
CA LYS A 126 -25.19 12.69 7.16
C LYS A 126 -25.57 11.40 7.88
N ALA A 127 -24.72 10.37 7.81
CA ALA A 127 -24.95 9.10 8.50
C ALA A 127 -25.04 9.31 10.01
N GLU A 128 -24.13 10.10 10.58
CA GLU A 128 -24.16 10.46 12.00
C GLU A 128 -25.43 11.24 12.38
N GLU A 129 -25.85 12.20 11.55
CA GLU A 129 -27.08 13.00 11.77
C GLU A 129 -28.34 12.13 11.86
N ILE A 130 -28.44 11.09 11.01
CA ILE A 130 -29.60 10.18 10.97
C ILE A 130 -29.44 8.98 11.94
N GLY A 131 -28.42 9.01 12.80
CA GLY A 131 -28.14 7.97 13.78
C GLY A 131 -27.64 6.63 13.20
N ALA A 132 -27.07 6.65 11.99
CA ALA A 132 -26.42 5.49 11.39
C ALA A 132 -24.93 5.46 11.79
N THR A 133 -24.49 4.34 12.36
CA THR A 133 -23.11 4.17 12.82
C THR A 133 -22.19 3.82 11.65
N VAL A 134 -21.21 4.69 11.38
CA VAL A 134 -20.14 4.42 10.40
C VAL A 134 -18.97 3.72 11.10
N ILE A 135 -18.62 2.51 10.65
CA ILE A 135 -17.53 1.71 11.24
C ILE A 135 -16.23 1.72 10.42
N TYR A 136 -16.31 2.04 9.14
CA TYR A 136 -15.16 2.18 8.27
C TYR A 136 -15.49 3.06 7.06
N GLY A 137 -14.48 3.78 6.55
CA GLY A 137 -14.59 4.56 5.33
C GLY A 137 -13.25 4.65 4.61
N ASP A 138 -13.29 4.58 3.29
CA ASP A 138 -12.13 4.81 2.42
C ASP A 138 -12.47 5.86 1.33
N THR A 139 -11.64 5.96 0.29
CA THR A 139 -11.77 6.95 -0.80
C THR A 139 -13.11 6.96 -1.54
N ASP A 140 -13.82 5.83 -1.51
CA ASP A 140 -14.93 5.52 -2.41
C ASP A 140 -15.98 4.58 -1.79
N SER A 141 -15.86 4.21 -0.51
CA SER A 141 -16.79 3.29 0.15
C SER A 141 -16.95 3.57 1.64
N LEU A 142 -18.15 3.32 2.17
CA LEU A 142 -18.49 3.41 3.59
C LEU A 142 -19.08 2.09 4.09
N PHE A 143 -18.75 1.73 5.33
CA PHE A 143 -19.30 0.57 6.03
C PHE A 143 -20.15 1.07 7.18
N LEU A 144 -21.39 0.63 7.20
CA LEU A 144 -22.38 0.99 8.21
C LEU A 144 -22.67 -0.23 9.09
N ASP A 145 -22.77 -0.01 10.40
CA ASP A 145 -23.16 -1.05 11.35
C ASP A 145 -24.69 -1.16 11.42
N ASN A 146 -25.21 -2.27 10.90
CA ASN A 146 -26.62 -2.66 10.89
C ASN A 146 -27.62 -1.49 10.64
N PRO A 147 -27.46 -0.72 9.54
CA PRO A 147 -28.35 0.40 9.26
C PRO A 147 -29.77 -0.10 8.93
N THR A 148 -30.78 0.67 9.34
CA THR A 148 -32.15 0.39 8.93
C THR A 148 -32.35 0.68 7.44
N LYS A 149 -33.37 0.07 6.82
CA LYS A 149 -33.73 0.35 5.41
C LYS A 149 -34.04 1.83 5.19
N ASP A 150 -34.60 2.51 6.19
CA ASP A 150 -34.91 3.93 6.12
C ASP A 150 -33.64 4.78 6.14
N GLN A 151 -32.69 4.48 7.04
CA GLN A 151 -31.38 5.15 7.07
C GLN A 151 -30.61 4.98 5.75
N LEU A 152 -30.61 3.77 5.17
CA LEU A 152 -29.99 3.53 3.86
C LEU A 152 -30.64 4.37 2.76
N ARG A 153 -31.98 4.41 2.71
CA ARG A 153 -32.71 5.25 1.74
C ARG A 153 -32.37 6.73 1.92
N GLN A 154 -32.36 7.23 3.15
CA GLN A 154 -32.02 8.62 3.42
C GLN A 154 -30.60 8.97 2.98
N LEU A 155 -29.63 8.07 3.14
CA LEU A 155 -28.25 8.28 2.69
C LEU A 155 -28.13 8.28 1.16
N ILE A 156 -28.77 7.33 0.49
CA ILE A 156 -28.79 7.24 -0.97
C ILE A 156 -29.46 8.49 -1.55
N ASP A 157 -30.64 8.87 -1.04
CA ASP A 157 -31.37 10.08 -1.45
C ASP A 157 -30.55 11.35 -1.22
N TYR A 158 -29.88 11.46 -0.07
CA TYR A 158 -29.02 12.59 0.24
C TYR A 158 -27.85 12.68 -0.75
N SER A 159 -27.17 11.56 -1.01
CA SER A 159 -26.04 11.53 -1.93
C SER A 159 -26.48 11.87 -3.37
N GLU A 160 -27.60 11.34 -3.83
CA GLU A 160 -28.12 11.62 -5.17
C GLU A 160 -28.56 13.09 -5.29
N LYS A 161 -29.37 13.60 -4.35
CA LYS A 161 -29.96 14.94 -4.44
C LYS A 161 -28.96 16.05 -4.13
N LYS A 162 -28.11 15.87 -3.12
CA LYS A 162 -27.21 16.91 -2.61
C LYS A 162 -25.82 16.82 -3.24
N LEU A 163 -25.26 15.62 -3.32
CA LEU A 163 -23.89 15.40 -3.80
C LEU A 163 -23.84 15.06 -5.29
N ARG A 164 -24.98 14.68 -5.89
CA ARG A 164 -25.08 14.16 -7.27
C ARG A 164 -24.16 12.96 -7.49
N VAL A 165 -24.03 12.12 -6.47
CA VAL A 165 -23.27 10.88 -6.47
C VAL A 165 -24.22 9.74 -6.19
N GLU A 166 -24.23 8.76 -7.09
CA GLU A 166 -24.98 7.52 -6.91
C GLU A 166 -24.28 6.64 -5.88
N LEU A 167 -25.02 6.20 -4.87
CA LEU A 167 -24.56 5.25 -3.86
C LEU A 167 -25.36 3.96 -4.01
N ASP A 168 -24.64 2.86 -4.11
CA ASP A 168 -25.21 1.53 -4.15
C ASP A 168 -24.76 0.68 -2.96
N ILE A 169 -25.61 -0.27 -2.58
CA ILE A 169 -25.25 -1.30 -1.62
C ILE A 169 -24.45 -2.37 -2.37
N GLU A 170 -23.12 -2.30 -2.28
CA GLU A 170 -22.25 -3.29 -2.95
C GLU A 170 -22.33 -4.66 -2.27
N LYS A 171 -22.29 -4.70 -0.94
CA LYS A 171 -22.15 -5.94 -0.16
C LYS A 171 -22.85 -5.87 1.19
N GLU A 172 -23.37 -7.02 1.60
CA GLU A 172 -23.89 -7.26 2.95
C GLU A 172 -23.06 -8.34 3.64
N TYR A 173 -22.56 -8.01 4.84
CA TYR A 173 -21.77 -8.93 5.64
C TYR A 173 -22.51 -9.31 6.91
N ARG A 174 -22.38 -10.58 7.29
CA ARG A 174 -22.76 -11.08 8.62
C ARG A 174 -21.81 -10.54 9.69
N PHE A 175 -20.52 -10.47 9.37
CA PHE A 175 -19.54 -9.75 10.20
C PHE A 175 -18.37 -9.25 9.33
N VAL A 176 -17.70 -8.22 9.82
CA VAL A 176 -16.47 -7.68 9.25
C VAL A 176 -15.43 -7.54 10.35
N ALA A 177 -14.21 -7.93 10.04
CA ALA A 177 -13.01 -7.72 10.84
C ALA A 177 -12.17 -6.63 10.17
N LEU A 178 -12.01 -5.50 10.84
CA LEU A 178 -11.34 -4.31 10.34
C LEU A 178 -9.94 -4.20 10.96
N SER A 179 -8.91 -4.13 10.12
CA SER A 179 -7.56 -3.81 10.59
C SER A 179 -7.38 -2.30 10.76
N SER A 180 -6.45 -1.88 11.61
CA SER A 180 -6.00 -0.48 11.70
C SER A 180 -5.34 0.03 10.40
N ARG A 181 -4.94 -0.88 9.50
CA ARG A 181 -4.35 -0.54 8.20
C ARG A 181 -5.46 -0.27 7.18
N LYS A 182 -5.34 0.83 6.42
CA LYS A 182 -6.25 1.15 5.30
C LYS A 182 -6.30 0.01 4.27
N LYS A 183 -7.46 -0.26 3.69
CA LYS A 183 -7.72 -1.32 2.70
C LYS A 183 -7.38 -2.74 3.16
N ASN A 184 -7.39 -2.97 4.48
CA ASN A 184 -7.17 -4.29 5.07
C ASN A 184 -8.38 -4.67 5.93
N TYR A 185 -9.25 -5.50 5.37
CA TYR A 185 -10.41 -6.04 6.07
C TYR A 185 -10.74 -7.44 5.57
N LEU A 186 -11.49 -8.16 6.41
CA LEU A 186 -12.11 -9.44 6.08
C LEU A 186 -13.61 -9.33 6.36
N GLY A 187 -14.44 -9.62 5.37
CA GLY A 187 -15.89 -9.64 5.50
C GLY A 187 -16.45 -11.01 5.17
N VAL A 188 -17.35 -11.53 6.00
CA VAL A 188 -18.06 -12.78 5.71
C VAL A 188 -19.51 -12.46 5.40
N SER A 189 -19.95 -12.81 4.20
CA SER A 189 -21.32 -12.60 3.74
C SER A 189 -22.31 -13.53 4.48
N LYS A 190 -23.61 -13.28 4.29
CA LYS A 190 -24.68 -14.13 4.85
C LYS A 190 -24.56 -15.59 4.40
N ASP A 191 -24.14 -15.81 3.16
CA ASP A 191 -23.99 -17.14 2.56
C ASP A 191 -22.64 -17.82 2.90
N GLY A 192 -21.80 -17.18 3.72
CA GLY A 192 -20.50 -17.70 4.15
C GLY A 192 -19.35 -17.40 3.19
N GLN A 193 -19.59 -16.74 2.05
CA GLN A 193 -18.49 -16.27 1.20
C GLN A 193 -17.63 -15.24 1.95
N VAL A 194 -16.32 -15.43 1.91
CA VAL A 194 -15.34 -14.57 2.58
C VAL A 194 -14.67 -13.62 1.56
N ASP A 195 -14.92 -12.31 1.72
CA ASP A 195 -14.20 -11.26 1.00
C ASP A 195 -12.98 -10.80 1.81
N ILE A 196 -11.87 -10.64 1.11
CA ILE A 196 -10.56 -10.35 1.69
C ILE A 196 -9.92 -9.24 0.88
N LYS A 197 -9.64 -8.11 1.53
CA LYS A 197 -8.88 -7.00 0.95
C LYS A 197 -7.58 -6.82 1.72
N GLY A 198 -6.48 -6.66 0.99
CA GLY A 198 -5.16 -6.32 1.56
C GLY A 198 -4.34 -7.46 2.17
N LEU A 199 -4.93 -8.62 2.47
CA LEU A 199 -4.23 -9.74 3.13
C LEU A 199 -3.33 -10.54 2.15
N THR A 200 -2.12 -10.92 2.58
CA THR A 200 -1.09 -11.51 1.71
C THR A 200 -1.25 -13.00 1.41
N GLY A 201 -2.15 -13.72 2.10
CA GLY A 201 -2.29 -15.17 1.98
C GLY A 201 -2.62 -15.67 0.57
N LYS A 202 -3.27 -14.85 -0.27
CA LYS A 202 -3.63 -15.19 -1.66
C LYS A 202 -2.57 -14.86 -2.72
N LYS A 203 -1.39 -14.37 -2.34
CA LYS A 203 -0.37 -14.00 -3.34
C LYS A 203 0.26 -15.24 -3.99
N ARG A 204 0.48 -15.19 -5.31
CA ARG A 204 1.08 -16.30 -6.09
C ARG A 204 2.47 -16.74 -5.60
N ASN A 205 3.20 -15.86 -4.92
CA ASN A 205 4.53 -16.16 -4.39
C ASN A 205 4.52 -16.66 -2.94
N THR A 206 3.35 -16.92 -2.36
CA THR A 206 3.22 -17.56 -1.05
C THR A 206 3.37 -19.08 -1.23
N PRO A 207 4.18 -19.78 -0.41
CA PRO A 207 4.30 -21.24 -0.43
C PRO A 207 2.95 -21.97 -0.28
N LEU A 208 2.79 -23.13 -0.92
CA LEU A 208 1.56 -23.94 -0.84
C LEU A 208 1.22 -24.29 0.61
N PHE A 209 2.22 -24.65 1.40
CA PHE A 209 2.10 -24.90 2.84
C PHE A 209 1.33 -23.80 3.60
N LEU A 210 1.56 -22.54 3.22
CA LEU A 210 0.90 -21.38 3.82
C LEU A 210 -0.42 -21.03 3.13
N GLN A 211 -0.55 -21.28 1.83
CA GLN A 211 -1.82 -21.10 1.13
C GLN A 211 -2.89 -22.04 1.69
N GLU A 212 -2.54 -23.30 1.96
CA GLU A 212 -3.45 -24.27 2.57
C GLU A 212 -3.86 -23.83 3.99
N ALA A 213 -2.89 -23.48 4.83
CA ALA A 213 -3.17 -22.97 6.17
C ALA A 213 -4.06 -21.71 6.14
N PHE A 214 -3.83 -20.83 5.17
CA PHE A 214 -4.66 -19.66 4.98
C PHE A 214 -6.09 -20.04 4.55
N MET A 215 -6.25 -20.95 3.59
CA MET A 215 -7.57 -21.39 3.13
C MET A 215 -8.36 -22.11 4.23
N GLU A 216 -7.71 -22.92 5.06
CA GLU A 216 -8.34 -23.56 6.21
C GLU A 216 -8.79 -22.53 7.26
N MET A 217 -7.98 -21.49 7.53
CA MET A 217 -8.40 -20.37 8.36
C MET A 217 -9.62 -19.64 7.78
N ILE A 218 -9.68 -19.44 6.46
CA ILE A 218 -10.84 -18.84 5.79
C ILE A 218 -12.08 -19.72 5.94
N ASP A 219 -11.95 -21.04 5.79
CA ASP A 219 -13.06 -21.97 6.02
C ASP A 219 -13.58 -21.90 7.45
N ILE A 220 -12.68 -21.87 8.45
CA ILE A 220 -13.06 -21.68 9.86
C ILE A 220 -13.87 -20.40 10.05
N LEU A 221 -13.42 -19.28 9.47
CA LEU A 221 -14.12 -17.98 9.58
C LEU A 221 -15.46 -17.97 8.83
N SER A 222 -15.56 -18.65 7.70
CA SER A 222 -16.79 -18.76 6.90
C SER A 222 -17.96 -19.35 7.69
N GLN A 223 -17.65 -20.22 8.66
CA GLN A 223 -18.62 -20.93 9.49
C GLN A 223 -19.13 -20.11 10.68
N VAL A 224 -18.51 -18.97 11.01
CA VAL A 224 -18.84 -18.20 12.22
C VAL A 224 -20.15 -17.43 12.06
N ARG A 225 -21.20 -17.82 12.78
CA ARG A 225 -22.54 -17.21 12.69
C ARG A 225 -22.89 -16.25 13.83
N ASP A 226 -22.20 -16.36 14.94
CA ASP A 226 -22.51 -15.67 16.19
C ASP A 226 -21.22 -15.45 17.03
N PRO A 227 -21.28 -14.66 18.12
CA PRO A 227 -20.11 -14.38 18.97
C PRO A 227 -19.45 -15.63 19.60
N ASP A 228 -20.20 -16.66 19.93
CA ASP A 228 -19.65 -17.91 20.51
C ASP A 228 -18.90 -18.73 19.44
N GLY A 229 -19.42 -18.74 18.23
CA GLY A 229 -18.76 -19.23 17.03
C GLY A 229 -17.45 -18.51 16.78
N PHE A 230 -17.38 -17.20 17.03
CA PHE A 230 -16.14 -16.43 16.91
C PHE A 230 -15.10 -16.87 17.95
N THR A 231 -15.51 -17.10 19.20
CA THR A 231 -14.63 -17.64 20.25
C THR A 231 -14.09 -19.02 19.88
N SER A 232 -14.92 -19.89 19.31
CA SER A 232 -14.53 -21.22 18.85
C SER A 232 -13.61 -21.17 17.64
N ALA A 233 -13.90 -20.30 16.66
CA ALA A 233 -13.07 -20.06 15.49
C ALA A 233 -11.69 -19.55 15.87
N LYS A 234 -11.60 -18.60 16.81
CA LYS A 234 -10.33 -18.13 17.37
C LYS A 234 -9.50 -19.30 17.86
N LYS A 235 -10.04 -20.16 18.72
CA LYS A 235 -9.32 -21.34 19.23
C LYS A 235 -8.82 -22.26 18.11
N ARG A 236 -9.66 -22.54 17.10
CA ARG A 236 -9.30 -23.38 15.94
C ARG A 236 -8.17 -22.76 15.10
N ILE A 237 -8.22 -21.46 14.82
CA ILE A 237 -7.19 -20.74 14.05
C ILE A 237 -5.86 -20.74 14.81
N LEU A 238 -5.91 -20.53 16.14
CA LEU A 238 -4.73 -20.61 16.99
C LEU A 238 -4.11 -22.01 17.00
N GLN A 239 -4.95 -23.04 17.06
CA GLN A 239 -4.49 -24.41 16.98
C GLN A 239 -3.84 -24.70 15.62
N LEU A 240 -4.48 -24.30 14.53
CA LEU A 240 -3.94 -24.42 13.17
C LEU A 240 -2.56 -23.76 13.04
N ALA A 241 -2.39 -22.55 13.57
CA ALA A 241 -1.09 -21.88 13.57
C ALA A 241 -0.03 -22.68 14.34
N ARG A 242 -0.38 -23.20 15.53
CA ARG A 242 0.52 -24.04 16.35
C ARG A 242 0.89 -25.35 15.65
N ASP A 243 -0.06 -25.97 14.97
CA ASP A 243 0.16 -27.22 14.25
C ASP A 243 1.15 -26.98 13.10
N LYS A 244 0.96 -25.91 12.32
CA LYS A 244 1.91 -25.53 11.25
C LYS A 244 3.31 -25.22 11.78
N LEU A 245 3.42 -24.53 12.92
CA LEU A 245 4.72 -24.30 13.57
C LEU A 245 5.37 -25.61 14.04
N THR A 246 4.58 -26.53 14.59
CA THR A 246 5.06 -27.85 15.05
C THR A 246 5.53 -28.71 13.87
N MET A 247 4.80 -28.73 12.76
CA MET A 247 5.22 -29.40 11.52
C MET A 247 6.57 -28.85 11.04
N LEU A 248 6.76 -27.53 11.08
CA LEU A 248 8.03 -26.90 10.72
C LEU A 248 9.17 -27.32 11.66
N ASP A 249 8.92 -27.37 12.98
CA ASP A 249 9.91 -27.80 13.98
C ASP A 249 10.33 -29.26 13.82
N ARG A 250 9.37 -30.12 13.51
CA ARG A 250 9.61 -31.55 13.27
C ARG A 250 10.13 -31.85 11.86
N ARG A 251 10.20 -30.82 11.00
CA ARG A 251 10.50 -30.94 9.57
C ARG A 251 9.57 -31.91 8.83
N GLU A 252 8.30 -31.95 9.24
CA GLU A 252 7.23 -32.75 8.64
C GLU A 252 6.57 -31.97 7.49
N PHE A 253 7.30 -31.81 6.38
CA PHE A 253 6.81 -31.12 5.18
C PHE A 253 7.54 -31.62 3.92
N ASP A 254 6.93 -31.44 2.75
CA ASP A 254 7.65 -31.52 1.48
C ASP A 254 8.36 -30.19 1.20
N VAL A 255 9.56 -30.26 0.60
CA VAL A 255 10.29 -29.09 0.11
C VAL A 255 9.47 -28.35 -0.96
N GLU A 256 8.73 -29.08 -1.80
CA GLU A 256 7.88 -28.52 -2.85
C GLU A 256 6.75 -27.65 -2.28
N ASP A 257 6.23 -28.00 -1.10
CA ASP A 257 5.16 -27.24 -0.43
C ASP A 257 5.67 -25.90 0.11
N LEU A 258 6.96 -25.84 0.43
CA LEU A 258 7.65 -24.62 0.88
C LEU A 258 8.14 -23.74 -0.29
N ALA A 259 8.00 -24.19 -1.53
CA ALA A 259 8.52 -23.51 -2.70
C ALA A 259 7.86 -22.13 -2.92
N ILE A 260 8.70 -21.11 -3.01
CA ILE A 260 8.36 -19.76 -3.45
C ILE A 260 8.55 -19.69 -4.96
N ARG A 261 7.49 -19.34 -5.69
CA ARG A 261 7.49 -19.28 -7.15
C ARG A 261 7.45 -17.84 -7.63
N VAL A 262 8.44 -17.43 -8.41
CA VAL A 262 8.56 -16.06 -8.94
C VAL A 262 9.01 -16.10 -10.40
N GLN A 263 8.34 -15.33 -11.24
CA GLN A 263 8.69 -15.21 -12.65
C GLN A 263 9.92 -14.33 -12.86
N LEU A 264 10.85 -14.76 -13.72
CA LEU A 264 11.93 -13.92 -14.22
C LEU A 264 11.36 -12.91 -15.23
N THR A 265 11.56 -11.62 -14.96
CA THR A 265 11.09 -10.55 -15.86
C THR A 265 12.11 -10.17 -16.92
N LYS A 266 13.37 -10.60 -16.75
CA LYS A 266 14.49 -10.30 -17.65
C LYS A 266 15.43 -11.51 -17.71
N ASN A 267 16.32 -11.51 -18.68
CA ASN A 267 17.43 -12.47 -18.71
C ASN A 267 18.41 -12.21 -17.57
N LEU A 268 19.11 -13.26 -17.11
CA LEU A 268 20.03 -13.19 -15.97
C LEU A 268 21.11 -12.12 -16.13
N SER A 269 21.63 -11.94 -17.34
CA SER A 269 22.65 -10.93 -17.67
C SER A 269 22.20 -9.48 -17.45
N ALA A 270 20.88 -9.20 -17.45
CA ALA A 270 20.34 -7.86 -17.27
C ALA A 270 20.18 -7.45 -15.79
N TYR A 271 20.43 -8.35 -14.83
CA TYR A 271 20.36 -8.07 -13.39
C TYR A 271 21.73 -7.65 -12.85
N THR A 272 22.03 -6.34 -12.88
CA THR A 272 23.39 -5.83 -12.60
C THR A 272 23.58 -5.10 -11.27
N LYS A 273 22.51 -4.63 -10.61
CA LYS A 273 22.61 -3.79 -9.40
C LYS A 273 22.39 -4.56 -8.10
N THR A 274 21.33 -5.35 -8.05
CA THR A 274 20.98 -6.22 -6.93
C THR A 274 20.56 -7.56 -7.51
N THR A 275 20.82 -8.63 -6.77
CA THR A 275 20.45 -9.99 -7.19
C THR A 275 19.31 -10.49 -6.30
N PRO A 276 18.05 -10.38 -6.77
CA PRO A 276 16.89 -10.93 -6.07
C PRO A 276 17.05 -12.42 -5.78
N GLN A 277 16.29 -12.92 -4.80
CA GLN A 277 16.33 -14.34 -4.40
C GLN A 277 16.05 -15.31 -5.56
N HIS A 278 14.99 -15.08 -6.33
CA HIS A 278 14.66 -15.89 -7.50
C HIS A 278 15.75 -15.85 -8.58
N VAL A 279 16.45 -14.73 -8.73
CA VAL A 279 17.60 -14.61 -9.66
C VAL A 279 18.79 -15.43 -9.15
N LYS A 280 19.07 -15.43 -7.83
CA LYS A 280 20.13 -16.27 -7.24
C LYS A 280 19.86 -17.76 -7.46
N ALA A 281 18.62 -18.20 -7.25
CA ALA A 281 18.23 -19.59 -7.51
C ALA A 281 18.33 -19.93 -9.01
N ALA A 282 17.86 -19.05 -9.90
CA ALA A 282 18.01 -19.21 -11.34
C ALA A 282 19.48 -19.33 -11.79
N THR A 283 20.39 -18.54 -11.21
CA THR A 283 21.83 -18.67 -11.47
C THR A 283 22.38 -20.03 -11.03
N GLN A 284 21.87 -20.61 -9.94
CA GLN A 284 22.27 -21.97 -9.51
C GLN A 284 21.78 -23.03 -10.49
N LEU A 285 20.56 -22.90 -11.02
CA LEU A 285 20.04 -23.78 -12.08
C LEU A 285 20.87 -23.68 -13.36
N GLN A 286 21.23 -22.45 -13.77
CA GLN A 286 22.07 -22.23 -14.95
C GLN A 286 23.46 -22.86 -14.80
N LYS A 287 24.08 -22.72 -13.62
CA LYS A 287 25.37 -23.38 -13.31
C LYS A 287 25.29 -24.90 -13.32
N ALA A 288 24.11 -25.46 -13.03
CA ALA A 288 23.82 -26.89 -13.14
C ALA A 288 23.48 -27.33 -14.58
N GLY A 289 23.63 -26.45 -15.57
CA GLY A 289 23.42 -26.78 -16.98
C GLY A 289 21.99 -26.63 -17.47
N LYS A 290 21.07 -26.07 -16.66
CA LYS A 290 19.71 -25.77 -17.12
C LYS A 290 19.65 -24.48 -17.92
N GLU A 291 18.90 -24.49 -19.00
CA GLU A 291 18.54 -23.27 -19.71
C GLU A 291 17.51 -22.48 -18.89
N VAL A 292 17.77 -21.19 -18.68
CA VAL A 292 16.89 -20.30 -17.91
C VAL A 292 16.79 -18.96 -18.64
N THR A 293 15.56 -18.54 -18.92
CA THR A 293 15.25 -17.38 -19.76
C THR A 293 14.22 -16.45 -19.11
N ALA A 294 14.07 -15.25 -19.67
CA ALA A 294 13.01 -14.34 -19.27
C ALA A 294 11.62 -14.95 -19.53
N GLY A 295 10.75 -14.90 -18.53
CA GLY A 295 9.41 -15.50 -18.58
C GLY A 295 9.29 -16.77 -17.74
N ASP A 296 10.41 -17.43 -17.42
CA ASP A 296 10.41 -18.67 -16.63
C ASP A 296 9.98 -18.44 -15.18
N ILE A 297 9.26 -19.41 -14.63
CA ILE A 297 8.89 -19.44 -13.21
C ILE A 297 9.98 -20.18 -12.45
N ILE A 298 10.63 -19.47 -11.54
CA ILE A 298 11.67 -20.04 -10.69
C ILE A 298 11.06 -20.42 -9.35
N ALA A 299 11.09 -21.72 -9.05
CA ALA A 299 10.72 -22.28 -7.76
C ALA A 299 11.96 -22.42 -6.88
N PHE A 300 11.95 -21.78 -5.71
CA PHE A 300 13.07 -21.83 -4.77
C PHE A 300 12.59 -21.84 -3.33
N VAL A 301 13.45 -22.34 -2.43
CA VAL A 301 13.21 -22.36 -0.99
C VAL A 301 14.25 -21.51 -0.26
N LYS A 302 13.86 -20.99 0.92
CA LYS A 302 14.75 -20.28 1.83
C LYS A 302 15.56 -21.28 2.65
N THR A 303 16.88 -21.14 2.60
CA THR A 303 17.83 -21.98 3.31
C THR A 303 18.63 -21.15 4.31
N THR A 304 19.35 -21.81 5.21
CA THR A 304 20.20 -21.14 6.21
C THR A 304 21.24 -20.26 5.51
N ASP A 305 21.81 -20.75 4.40
CA ASP A 305 22.82 -20.06 3.60
C ASP A 305 22.26 -19.23 2.43
N GLY A 306 20.95 -18.93 2.46
CA GLY A 306 20.31 -18.05 1.48
C GLY A 306 19.10 -18.69 0.83
N VAL A 307 19.24 -19.09 -0.43
CA VAL A 307 18.18 -19.73 -1.22
C VAL A 307 18.73 -20.82 -2.11
N LYS A 308 17.95 -21.87 -2.33
CA LYS A 308 18.23 -22.95 -3.29
C LYS A 308 17.02 -23.18 -4.20
N PRO A 309 17.22 -23.54 -5.48
CA PRO A 309 16.15 -24.11 -6.29
C PRO A 309 15.56 -25.33 -5.60
N VAL A 310 14.25 -25.55 -5.74
CA VAL A 310 13.57 -26.68 -5.08
C VAL A 310 14.23 -28.01 -5.42
N GLU A 311 14.56 -28.21 -6.71
CA GLU A 311 15.19 -29.43 -7.21
C GLU A 311 16.58 -29.73 -6.62
N GLN A 312 17.21 -28.75 -5.98
CA GLN A 312 18.54 -28.87 -5.38
C GLN A 312 18.50 -28.79 -3.85
N ALA A 313 17.30 -28.64 -3.27
CA ALA A 313 17.13 -28.47 -1.84
C ALA A 313 16.63 -29.74 -1.19
N THR A 314 17.15 -30.02 0.00
CA THR A 314 16.68 -31.10 0.86
C THR A 314 15.92 -30.52 2.05
N VAL A 315 15.16 -31.37 2.74
CA VAL A 315 14.44 -31.00 3.97
C VAL A 315 15.39 -30.38 5.02
N GLN A 316 16.65 -30.82 5.08
CA GLN A 316 17.63 -30.31 6.06
C GLN A 316 18.15 -28.90 5.72
N ASP A 317 18.18 -28.54 4.43
CA ASP A 317 18.62 -27.21 3.99
C ASP A 317 17.65 -26.09 4.43
N ILE A 318 16.40 -26.44 4.73
CA ILE A 318 15.35 -25.48 5.03
C ILE A 318 15.66 -24.69 6.29
N ASP A 319 15.56 -23.37 6.16
CA ASP A 319 15.62 -22.43 7.28
C ASP A 319 14.25 -22.33 7.94
N VAL A 320 14.02 -23.22 8.90
CA VAL A 320 12.76 -23.30 9.66
C VAL A 320 12.37 -21.94 10.27
N SER A 321 13.34 -21.17 10.78
CA SER A 321 13.08 -19.86 11.39
C SER A 321 12.43 -18.90 10.39
N LYS A 322 12.99 -18.80 9.18
CA LYS A 322 12.43 -17.94 8.13
C LYS A 322 11.01 -18.35 7.71
N TYR A 323 10.67 -19.64 7.77
CA TYR A 323 9.31 -20.10 7.46
C TYR A 323 8.34 -19.90 8.62
N LYS A 324 8.80 -20.01 9.87
CA LYS A 324 8.00 -19.61 11.04
C LYS A 324 7.63 -18.13 10.99
N ASP A 325 8.55 -17.27 10.57
CA ASP A 325 8.25 -15.84 10.34
C ASP A 325 7.17 -15.64 9.26
N LEU A 326 7.17 -16.48 8.21
CA LEU A 326 6.14 -16.43 7.17
C LEU A 326 4.78 -16.94 7.69
N VAL A 327 4.75 -17.98 8.52
CA VAL A 327 3.53 -18.42 9.23
C VAL A 327 3.01 -17.26 10.06
N LYS A 328 3.84 -16.69 10.94
CA LYS A 328 3.48 -15.54 11.78
C LYS A 328 2.89 -14.42 10.93
N SER A 329 3.61 -13.97 9.90
CA SER A 329 3.18 -12.85 9.06
C SER A 329 1.85 -13.11 8.35
N THR A 330 1.56 -14.37 7.99
CA THR A 330 0.31 -14.75 7.31
C THR A 330 -0.88 -14.71 8.27
N PHE A 331 -0.72 -15.27 9.48
CA PHE A 331 -1.78 -15.33 10.47
C PHE A 331 -1.98 -13.98 11.18
N GLU A 332 -0.92 -13.27 11.53
CA GLU A 332 -0.96 -11.98 12.23
C GLU A 332 -1.80 -10.95 11.47
N GLN A 333 -1.75 -10.91 10.14
CA GLN A 333 -2.59 -10.01 9.35
C GLN A 333 -4.09 -10.23 9.55
N VAL A 334 -4.50 -11.46 9.81
CA VAL A 334 -5.90 -11.82 10.04
C VAL A 334 -6.24 -11.70 11.51
N LEU A 335 -5.39 -12.23 12.39
CA LEU A 335 -5.54 -12.14 13.83
C LEU A 335 -5.60 -10.69 14.33
N ASP A 336 -4.78 -9.79 13.77
CA ASP A 336 -4.82 -8.36 14.05
C ASP A 336 -6.20 -7.77 13.73
N ALA A 337 -6.80 -8.15 12.59
CA ALA A 337 -8.15 -7.70 12.22
C ALA A 337 -9.23 -8.26 13.16
N LEU A 338 -8.97 -9.41 13.80
CA LEU A 338 -9.83 -10.01 14.82
C LEU A 338 -9.52 -9.53 16.25
N GLY A 339 -8.59 -8.57 16.40
CA GLY A 339 -8.14 -8.02 17.68
C GLY A 339 -7.35 -8.99 18.53
N ILE A 340 -6.55 -9.89 17.93
CA ILE A 340 -5.73 -10.88 18.63
C ILE A 340 -4.26 -10.61 18.34
N GLU A 341 -3.46 -10.42 19.38
CA GLU A 341 -2.02 -10.33 19.23
C GLU A 341 -1.39 -11.71 19.04
N TRP A 342 -0.42 -11.81 18.12
CA TRP A 342 0.34 -13.05 17.91
C TRP A 342 1.02 -13.58 19.18
N LEU A 343 1.47 -12.71 20.09
CA LEU A 343 2.17 -13.13 21.32
C LEU A 343 1.27 -13.96 22.26
N ASP A 344 -0.02 -13.65 22.31
CA ASP A 344 -1.01 -14.40 23.08
C ASP A 344 -1.20 -15.83 22.55
N THR A 345 -0.81 -16.06 21.28
CA THR A 345 -1.00 -17.33 20.58
C THR A 345 0.07 -18.37 20.90
N ILE A 346 1.32 -17.94 21.11
CA ILE A 346 2.48 -18.82 21.32
C ILE A 346 2.79 -19.07 22.81
N GLY A 347 2.00 -18.51 23.74
CA GLY A 347 2.22 -18.68 25.17
C GLY A 347 3.51 -18.02 25.70
N MET A 348 4.19 -17.21 24.89
CA MET A 348 5.27 -16.34 25.36
C MET A 348 4.65 -15.12 26.05
N ARG A 349 4.54 -15.20 27.38
CA ARG A 349 4.17 -14.04 28.22
C ARG A 349 5.17 -12.91 28.00
N ARG A 350 4.69 -11.67 27.83
CA ARG A 350 5.55 -10.47 27.83
C ARG A 350 6.30 -10.41 29.17
N LEU A 351 7.58 -10.00 29.14
CA LEU A 351 8.34 -9.69 30.36
C LEU A 351 7.66 -8.60 31.20
N ASP A 352 6.92 -7.72 30.53
CA ASP A 352 6.17 -6.60 31.11
C ASP A 352 5.04 -7.07 32.05
N THR A 353 4.57 -8.32 31.91
CA THR A 353 3.58 -8.92 32.81
C THR A 353 4.15 -9.33 34.18
N PHE A 354 5.47 -9.25 34.38
CA PHE A 354 6.13 -9.49 35.68
C PHE A 354 6.30 -8.23 36.53
N PHE A 355 6.07 -7.04 35.97
CA PHE A 355 6.25 -5.76 36.68
C PHE A 355 4.92 -5.03 36.95
N GLY A 356 3.80 -5.78 36.97
CA GLY A 356 2.48 -5.30 37.40
C GLY A 356 2.27 -5.47 38.90
#